data_AF-A0A6G0HX15-F1
#
_entry.id   AF-A0A6G0HX15-F1
#
_cell.length_a   1.000
_cell.length_b   1.000
_cell.length_c   1.000
_cell.angle_alpha   90.00
_cell.angle_beta   90.00
_cell.angle_gamma   90.00
#
_symmetry.space_group_name_H-M   'P 1'
#
loop_
_entity.id
_entity.type
_entity.pdbx_description
1 polymer ?
#
loop_
_entity_poly.entity_id
_entity_poly.type
_entity_poly.pdbx_seq_one_letter_code
_entity_poly.pdbx_strand_id
1 'polypeptide(L)'
;MPHCLKTVLDEAVKIVNMIKGKSLNTHIFKVLCDEMGSEHMKLLFHTEVRWLSRGKVLTRLFELRDEVKLFMHQTDELYDRMHDFQWLATLSYLADIFSFLNSLNLALQGETVTIFTVQDKIKAARIKMDLWCTRLDRLEFDNFPTLADFLLTADEVLGNDTIAAFKEHLRGLHTHLGRYFPELDVDLEWIRNPFGDKPQIELVSSKLSARETDSLVDIASDGSLKMAFREKSLTDFWIYIQPEHPELAQSALKILMPFSTTYKCEVAFSALVSLKTKQRNQINVAPSMRLRLSSLEPDIQSVMQNMHQHHSSH
;
A
#
# COMPACT_ATOMS: atom_id res chain seq x y z
N MET A 1 14.05 11.58 -5.28
CA MET A 1 13.35 12.68 -4.60
C MET A 1 14.29 13.89 -4.63
N PRO A 2 13.82 15.06 -5.08
CA PRO A 2 14.57 16.32 -5.06
C PRO A 2 15.16 16.62 -3.67
N HIS A 3 16.33 17.26 -3.64
CA HIS A 3 17.05 17.50 -2.39
C HIS A 3 16.25 18.34 -1.39
N CYS A 4 15.59 19.42 -1.84
CA CYS A 4 14.76 20.28 -0.99
C CYS A 4 13.64 19.50 -0.28
N LEU A 5 12.93 18.63 -1.01
CA LEU A 5 11.87 17.80 -0.43
C LEU A 5 12.42 16.79 0.57
N LYS A 6 13.59 16.21 0.27
CA LYS A 6 14.27 15.30 1.20
C LYS A 6 14.67 16.02 2.49
N THR A 7 15.17 17.26 2.39
CA THR A 7 15.53 18.06 3.56
C THR A 7 14.32 18.30 4.45
N VAL A 8 13.18 18.71 3.90
CA VAL A 8 11.93 18.88 4.68
C VAL A 8 11.50 17.57 5.33
N LEU A 9 11.58 16.46 4.61
CA LEU A 9 11.28 15.13 5.16
C LEU A 9 12.17 14.77 6.35
N ASP A 10 13.49 14.97 6.22
CA ASP A 10 14.47 14.64 7.26
C ASP A 10 14.32 15.58 8.48
N GLU A 11 14.07 16.87 8.26
CA GLU A 11 13.77 17.86 9.32
C GLU A 11 12.46 17.54 10.05
N ALA A 12 11.39 17.18 9.33
CA ALA A 12 10.13 16.75 9.94
C ALA A 12 10.31 15.54 10.85
N VAL A 13 11.11 14.55 10.43
CA VAL A 13 11.45 13.39 11.27
C VAL A 13 12.25 13.80 12.50
N LYS A 14 13.19 14.75 12.39
CA LYS A 14 13.92 15.29 13.54
C LYS A 14 13.00 15.95 14.55
N ILE A 15 12.04 16.79 14.11
CA ILE A 15 11.06 17.45 14.98
C ILE A 15 10.23 16.40 15.75
N VAL A 16 9.70 15.41 15.03
CA VAL A 16 8.92 14.32 15.65
C VAL A 16 9.76 13.55 16.67
N ASN A 17 11.01 13.23 16.34
CA ASN A 17 11.91 12.50 17.22
C ASN A 17 12.34 13.31 18.44
N MET A 18 12.44 14.64 18.35
CA MET A 18 12.72 15.51 19.49
C MET A 18 11.59 15.47 20.53
N ILE A 19 10.33 15.51 20.07
CA ILE A 19 9.15 15.47 20.94
C ILE A 19 8.94 14.06 21.49
N LYS A 20 9.07 13.05 20.64
CA LYS A 20 8.77 11.66 21.00
C LYS A 20 9.93 10.91 21.65
N GLY A 21 11.16 11.36 21.46
CA GLY A 21 12.38 10.71 21.96
C GLY A 21 12.51 10.76 23.48
N LYS A 22 11.81 11.69 24.14
CA LYS A 22 11.73 11.79 25.61
C LYS A 22 10.30 11.54 26.07
N SER A 23 10.14 10.66 27.07
CA SER A 23 8.83 10.35 27.66
C SER A 23 8.15 11.60 28.21
N LEU A 24 8.89 12.44 28.93
CA LEU A 24 8.40 13.71 29.48
C LEU A 24 7.83 14.62 28.39
N ASN A 25 8.57 14.83 27.30
CA ASN A 25 8.12 15.66 26.17
C ASN A 25 6.84 15.10 25.55
N THR A 26 6.75 13.76 25.39
CA THR A 26 5.53 13.11 24.91
C THR A 26 4.33 13.35 25.83
N HIS A 27 4.55 13.36 27.15
CA HIS A 27 3.49 13.62 28.12
C HIS A 27 3.05 15.08 28.11
N ILE A 28 3.99 16.03 28.13
CA ILE A 28 3.70 17.47 28.08
C ILE A 28 2.99 17.82 26.78
N PHE A 29 3.49 17.34 25.65
CA PHE A 29 2.88 17.56 24.34
C PHE A 29 1.45 17.03 24.27
N LYS A 30 1.19 15.87 24.89
CA LYS A 30 -0.18 15.32 24.97
C LYS A 30 -1.12 16.24 25.75
N VAL A 31 -0.66 16.82 26.86
CA VAL A 31 -1.46 17.77 27.65
C VAL A 31 -1.74 19.04 26.83
N LEU A 32 -0.73 19.54 26.12
CA LEU A 32 -0.89 20.69 25.23
C LEU A 32 -1.94 20.45 24.14
N CYS A 33 -1.90 19.30 23.46
CA CYS A 33 -2.93 18.95 22.47
C CYS A 33 -4.34 18.90 23.08
N ASP A 34 -4.46 18.40 24.31
CA ASP A 34 -5.75 18.28 24.99
C ASP A 34 -6.33 19.66 25.34
N GLU A 35 -5.47 20.56 25.84
CA GLU A 35 -5.83 21.95 26.14
C GLU A 35 -6.19 22.76 24.88
N MET A 36 -5.54 22.46 23.75
CA MET A 36 -5.82 23.11 22.46
C MET A 36 -7.01 22.51 21.72
N GLY A 37 -7.62 21.43 22.24
CA GLY A 37 -8.77 20.78 21.63
C GLY A 37 -8.47 20.09 20.30
N SER A 38 -7.22 19.66 20.08
CA SER A 38 -6.83 18.99 18.83
C SER A 38 -7.64 17.70 18.63
N GLU A 39 -7.84 17.23 17.41
CA GLU A 39 -8.44 15.90 17.20
C GLU A 39 -7.50 14.77 17.68
N HIS A 40 -6.19 15.04 17.61
CA HIS A 40 -5.15 14.06 17.88
C HIS A 40 -4.24 14.49 19.02
N MET A 41 -4.16 13.65 20.05
CA MET A 41 -3.43 13.97 21.27
C MET A 41 -1.94 13.61 21.24
N LYS A 42 -1.48 12.97 20.16
CA LYS A 42 -0.13 12.38 20.09
C LYS A 42 0.42 12.37 18.67
N LEU A 43 1.70 12.71 18.55
CA LEU A 43 2.52 12.37 17.39
C LEU A 43 2.79 10.86 17.32
N LEU A 44 2.88 10.35 16.10
CA LEU A 44 3.27 8.97 15.81
C LEU A 44 4.80 8.86 15.89
N PHE A 45 5.32 7.82 16.53
CA PHE A 45 6.77 7.59 16.56
C PHE A 45 7.24 7.05 15.21
N HIS A 46 8.35 7.58 14.71
CA HIS A 46 9.01 7.02 13.55
C HIS A 46 9.89 5.85 13.97
N THR A 47 9.72 4.72 13.31
CA THR A 47 10.73 3.65 13.30
C THR A 47 11.08 3.40 11.84
N GLU A 48 12.37 3.40 11.50
CA GLU A 48 12.88 3.27 10.13
C GLU A 48 12.33 2.07 9.35
N VAL A 49 11.85 1.06 10.07
CA VAL A 49 11.47 -0.27 9.58
C VAL A 49 10.16 -0.29 8.76
N ARG A 50 9.34 0.77 8.77
CA ARG A 50 8.06 0.79 8.02
C ARG A 50 7.84 2.11 7.30
N TRP A 51 8.17 2.18 6.02
CA TRP A 51 7.95 3.38 5.21
C TRP A 51 6.48 3.85 5.18
N LEU A 52 5.50 2.93 5.31
CA LEU A 52 4.08 3.24 5.43
C LEU A 52 3.73 4.07 6.69
N SER A 53 4.55 4.01 7.75
CA SER A 53 4.36 4.89 8.91
C SER A 53 4.82 6.31 8.64
N ARG A 54 5.68 6.55 7.64
CA ARG A 54 6.20 7.90 7.35
C ARG A 54 5.11 8.83 6.88
N GLY A 55 4.22 8.38 5.97
CA GLY A 55 3.09 9.20 5.52
C GLY A 55 2.20 9.65 6.67
N LYS A 56 1.78 8.70 7.51
CA LYS A 56 0.95 9.00 8.69
C LYS A 56 1.65 9.92 9.69
N VAL A 57 2.97 9.79 9.85
CA VAL A 57 3.76 10.68 10.72
C VAL A 57 3.75 12.11 10.18
N LEU A 58 3.92 12.31 8.87
CA LEU A 58 3.92 13.65 8.26
C LEU A 58 2.54 14.29 8.31
N THR A 59 1.48 13.54 7.97
CA THR A 59 0.10 14.01 8.11
C THR A 59 -0.16 14.44 9.55
N ARG A 60 0.21 13.62 10.54
CA ARG A 60 0.02 13.95 11.95
C ARG A 60 0.84 15.14 12.42
N LEU A 61 2.06 15.29 11.93
CA LEU A 61 2.89 16.45 12.24
C LEU A 61 2.25 17.73 11.69
N PHE A 62 1.71 17.68 10.48
CA PHE A 62 1.06 18.81 9.85
C PHE A 62 -0.27 19.18 10.53
N GLU A 63 -1.06 18.19 10.91
CA GLU A 63 -2.30 18.38 11.70
C GLU A 63 -2.01 19.07 13.04
N LEU A 64 -0.91 18.69 13.71
CA LEU A 64 -0.53 19.22 15.02
C LEU A 64 0.50 20.35 14.96
N ARG A 65 0.58 21.04 13.81
CA ARG A 65 1.62 22.05 13.56
C ARG A 65 1.56 23.22 14.54
N ASP A 66 0.36 23.63 14.96
CA ASP A 66 0.18 24.77 15.87
C ASP A 66 0.59 24.40 17.30
N GLU A 67 0.26 23.19 17.76
CA GLU A 67 0.72 22.62 19.02
C GLU A 67 2.24 22.45 19.02
N VAL A 68 2.82 21.94 17.92
CA VAL A 68 4.27 21.79 17.78
C VAL A 68 4.95 23.15 17.81
N LYS A 69 4.39 24.14 17.13
CA LYS A 69 4.89 25.52 17.13
C LYS A 69 4.93 26.13 18.54
N LEU A 70 3.91 25.89 19.36
CA LEU A 70 3.87 26.33 20.77
C LEU A 70 4.77 25.51 21.69
N PHE A 71 4.96 24.23 21.40
CA PHE A 71 5.80 23.34 22.18
C PHE A 71 7.30 23.64 22.02
N MET A 72 7.73 24.03 20.81
CA MET A 72 9.13 24.30 20.50
C MET A 72 9.59 25.65 21.09
N HIS A 73 10.85 25.70 21.51
CA HIS A 73 11.49 26.92 21.97
C HIS A 73 12.27 27.60 20.85
N GLN A 74 12.39 28.93 20.89
CA GLN A 74 13.17 29.69 19.90
C GLN A 74 14.65 29.27 19.81
N THR A 75 15.18 28.63 20.84
CA THR A 75 16.53 28.07 20.86
C THR A 75 16.66 26.73 20.13
N ASP A 76 15.55 26.10 19.76
CA ASP A 76 15.54 24.82 19.06
C ASP A 76 15.94 25.01 17.60
N GLU A 77 16.83 24.13 17.09
CA GLU A 77 17.42 24.21 15.74
C GLU A 77 16.41 24.39 14.61
N LEU A 78 15.21 23.81 14.75
CA LEU A 78 14.17 23.76 13.70
C LEU A 78 12.94 24.61 14.03
N TYR A 79 13.01 25.49 15.04
CA TYR A 79 11.88 26.33 15.45
C TYR A 79 11.33 27.19 14.30
N ASP A 80 12.23 27.78 13.51
CA ASP A 80 11.88 28.66 12.38
C ASP A 80 11.07 27.92 11.30
N ARG A 81 11.23 26.59 11.17
CA ARG A 81 10.50 25.79 10.18
C ARG A 81 8.99 25.78 10.41
N MET A 82 8.55 25.87 11.66
CA MET A 82 7.13 25.95 12.00
C MET A 82 6.51 27.32 11.67
N HIS A 83 7.33 28.28 11.25
CA HIS A 83 6.93 29.63 10.83
C HIS A 83 7.21 29.87 9.33
N ASP A 84 7.87 28.95 8.65
CA ASP A 84 8.26 29.04 7.24
C ASP A 84 7.12 28.48 6.36
N PHE A 85 6.48 29.37 5.60
CA PHE A 85 5.40 29.02 4.70
C PHE A 85 5.80 28.00 3.64
N GLN A 86 6.97 28.15 3.00
CA GLN A 86 7.41 27.22 1.94
C GLN A 86 7.73 25.84 2.53
N TRP A 87 8.26 25.80 3.74
CA TRP A 87 8.49 24.56 4.47
C TRP A 87 7.17 23.84 4.80
N LEU A 88 6.19 24.56 5.33
CA LEU A 88 4.86 24.01 5.66
C LEU A 88 4.09 23.56 4.41
N ALA A 89 4.16 24.32 3.31
CA ALA A 89 3.60 23.92 2.02
C ALA A 89 4.29 22.64 1.48
N THR A 90 5.60 22.53 1.65
CA THR A 90 6.34 21.32 1.27
C THR A 90 5.97 20.13 2.15
N LEU A 91 5.80 20.34 3.45
CA LEU A 91 5.40 19.29 4.40
C LEU A 91 3.99 18.75 4.08
N SER A 92 3.03 19.62 3.79
CA SER A 92 1.66 19.22 3.41
C SER A 92 1.62 18.45 2.09
N TYR A 93 2.36 18.90 1.08
CA TYR A 93 2.54 18.13 -0.17
C TYR A 93 3.10 16.72 0.08
N LEU A 94 4.13 16.62 0.92
CA LEU A 94 4.72 15.32 1.27
C LEU A 94 3.70 14.44 1.99
N ALA A 95 2.93 14.99 2.94
CA ALA A 95 1.86 14.26 3.63
C ALA A 95 0.86 13.66 2.62
N ASP A 96 0.39 14.45 1.65
CA ASP A 96 -0.54 13.99 0.62
C ASP A 96 0.05 12.91 -0.29
N ILE A 97 1.28 13.10 -0.80
CA ILE A 97 1.94 12.11 -1.67
C ILE A 97 2.19 10.79 -0.93
N PHE A 98 2.67 10.84 0.31
CA PHE A 98 2.89 9.62 1.07
C PHE A 98 1.56 8.93 1.43
N SER A 99 0.48 9.68 1.67
CA SER A 99 -0.86 9.13 1.85
C SER A 99 -1.35 8.41 0.59
N PHE A 100 -1.14 9.02 -0.59
CA PHE A 100 -1.44 8.39 -1.87
C PHE A 100 -0.63 7.12 -2.10
N LEU A 101 0.69 7.14 -1.87
CA LEU A 101 1.56 5.97 -2.02
C LEU A 101 1.18 4.85 -1.05
N ASN A 102 0.80 5.18 0.19
CA ASN A 102 0.29 4.22 1.16
C ASN A 102 -1.01 3.57 0.68
N SER A 103 -1.94 4.38 0.15
CA SER A 103 -3.21 3.88 -0.41
C SER A 103 -2.98 2.99 -1.64
N LEU A 104 -2.04 3.38 -2.51
CA LEU A 104 -1.62 2.56 -3.65
C LEU A 104 -1.06 1.23 -3.15
N ASN A 105 -0.10 1.24 -2.21
CA ASN A 105 0.49 0.01 -1.69
C ASN A 105 -0.55 -0.94 -1.09
N LEU A 106 -1.52 -0.42 -0.33
CA LEU A 106 -2.61 -1.23 0.19
C LEU A 106 -3.46 -1.83 -0.94
N ALA A 107 -3.71 -1.08 -2.02
CA ALA A 107 -4.45 -1.59 -3.19
C ALA A 107 -3.66 -2.59 -4.05
N LEU A 108 -2.33 -2.64 -3.91
CA LEU A 108 -1.46 -3.64 -4.54
C LEU A 108 -1.32 -4.91 -3.69
N GLN A 109 -1.89 -4.92 -2.48
CA GLN A 109 -1.84 -6.04 -1.55
C GLN A 109 -3.24 -6.64 -1.37
N GLY A 110 -3.33 -7.95 -1.22
CA GLY A 110 -4.58 -8.64 -0.92
C GLY A 110 -4.60 -10.07 -1.45
N GLU A 111 -5.48 -10.90 -0.91
CA GLU A 111 -5.53 -12.33 -1.25
C GLU A 111 -5.97 -12.59 -2.70
N THR A 112 -6.76 -11.69 -3.27
CA THR A 112 -7.28 -11.79 -4.65
C THR A 112 -6.53 -10.91 -5.65
N VAL A 113 -5.47 -10.21 -5.22
CA VAL A 113 -4.71 -9.31 -6.09
C VAL A 113 -3.87 -10.14 -7.07
N THR A 114 -4.12 -9.91 -8.35
CA THR A 114 -3.38 -10.55 -9.45
C THR A 114 -2.34 -9.60 -10.05
N ILE A 115 -1.43 -10.13 -10.85
CA ILE A 115 -0.48 -9.33 -11.63
C ILE A 115 -1.19 -8.27 -12.50
N PHE A 116 -2.35 -8.60 -13.04
CA PHE A 116 -3.20 -7.72 -13.84
C PHE A 116 -3.76 -6.56 -13.00
N THR A 117 -4.24 -6.87 -11.79
CA THR A 117 -4.70 -5.85 -10.85
C THR A 117 -3.56 -4.89 -10.49
N VAL A 118 -2.37 -5.42 -10.21
CA VAL A 118 -1.17 -4.60 -9.92
C VAL A 118 -0.87 -3.67 -11.09
N GLN A 119 -0.82 -4.20 -12.31
CA GLN A 119 -0.60 -3.40 -13.53
C GLN A 119 -1.61 -2.27 -13.67
N ASP A 120 -2.90 -2.57 -13.57
CA ASP A 120 -3.96 -1.57 -13.77
C ASP A 120 -3.83 -0.43 -12.74
N LYS A 121 -3.55 -0.78 -11.47
CA LYS A 121 -3.37 0.20 -10.39
C LYS A 121 -2.11 1.04 -10.59
N ILE A 122 -0.99 0.44 -10.99
CA ILE A 122 0.26 1.16 -11.26
C ILE A 122 0.11 2.07 -12.48
N LYS A 123 -0.50 1.58 -13.56
CA LYS A 123 -0.79 2.36 -14.76
C LYS A 123 -1.68 3.56 -14.42
N ALA A 124 -2.75 3.35 -13.67
CA ALA A 124 -3.61 4.44 -13.20
C ALA A 124 -2.85 5.45 -12.32
N ALA A 125 -1.97 4.99 -11.41
CA ALA A 125 -1.16 5.87 -10.57
C ALA A 125 -0.19 6.72 -11.40
N ARG A 126 0.47 6.11 -12.39
CA ARG A 126 1.38 6.81 -13.32
C ARG A 126 0.65 7.90 -14.12
N ILE A 127 -0.50 7.56 -14.71
CA ILE A 127 -1.34 8.54 -15.42
C ILE A 127 -1.77 9.69 -14.50
N LYS A 128 -2.15 9.39 -13.25
CA LYS A 128 -2.48 10.43 -12.26
C LYS A 128 -1.30 11.36 -12.00
N MET A 129 -0.07 10.84 -11.83
CA MET A 129 1.12 11.65 -11.60
C MET A 129 1.41 12.61 -12.77
N ASP A 130 1.21 12.17 -14.01
CA ASP A 130 1.35 13.03 -15.18
C ASP A 130 0.29 14.13 -15.20
N LEU A 131 -0.98 13.77 -14.95
CA LEU A 131 -2.08 14.74 -14.84
C LEU A 131 -1.85 15.77 -13.72
N TRP A 132 -1.34 15.32 -12.57
CA TRP A 132 -1.00 16.20 -11.46
C TRP A 132 0.13 17.17 -11.81
N CYS A 133 1.12 16.75 -12.60
CA CYS A 133 2.13 17.67 -13.12
C CYS A 133 1.52 18.79 -13.96
N THR A 134 0.54 18.46 -14.81
CA THR A 134 -0.18 19.47 -15.63
C THR A 134 -1.06 20.38 -14.78
N ARG A 135 -1.66 19.87 -13.71
CA ARG A 135 -2.45 20.68 -12.76
C ARG A 135 -1.59 21.63 -11.94
N LEU A 136 -0.40 21.19 -11.52
CA LEU A 136 0.58 22.04 -10.86
C LEU A 136 1.02 23.22 -11.75
N ASP A 137 1.09 23.05 -13.07
CA ASP A 137 1.35 24.16 -14.02
C ASP A 137 0.25 25.22 -14.04
N ARG A 138 -0.97 24.83 -13.66
CA ARG A 138 -2.15 25.69 -13.58
C ARG A 138 -2.43 26.20 -12.17
N LEU A 139 -1.56 25.89 -11.20
CA LEU A 139 -1.76 26.17 -9.78
C LEU A 139 -3.04 25.53 -9.22
N GLU A 140 -3.40 24.36 -9.74
CA GLU A 140 -4.53 23.56 -9.26
C GLU A 140 -4.02 22.48 -8.29
N PHE A 141 -4.43 22.56 -7.02
CA PHE A 141 -3.89 21.71 -5.95
C PHE A 141 -4.88 20.68 -5.39
N ASP A 142 -6.07 20.52 -5.96
CA ASP A 142 -7.15 19.65 -5.44
C ASP A 142 -6.76 18.18 -5.22
N ASN A 143 -5.70 17.71 -5.89
CA ASN A 143 -5.18 16.35 -5.69
C ASN A 143 -4.31 16.19 -4.45
N PHE A 144 -3.99 17.29 -3.79
CA PHE A 144 -3.19 17.42 -2.59
C PHE A 144 -4.06 18.15 -1.55
N PRO A 145 -5.04 17.46 -0.92
CA PRO A 145 -6.04 18.10 -0.09
C PRO A 145 -5.43 18.84 1.11
N THR A 146 -4.39 18.29 1.74
CA THR A 146 -3.71 18.93 2.87
C THR A 146 -3.00 20.21 2.42
N LEU A 147 -2.35 20.17 1.26
CA LEU A 147 -1.73 21.35 0.66
C LEU A 147 -2.78 22.39 0.23
N ALA A 148 -3.84 21.96 -0.44
CA ALA A 148 -4.89 22.84 -0.93
C ALA A 148 -5.56 23.60 0.22
N ASP A 149 -5.91 22.90 1.31
CA ASP A 149 -6.47 23.53 2.51
C ASP A 149 -5.50 24.54 3.14
N PHE A 150 -4.22 24.17 3.26
CA PHE A 150 -3.20 25.08 3.77
C PHE A 150 -3.09 26.37 2.94
N LEU A 151 -3.05 26.24 1.61
CA LEU A 151 -2.95 27.38 0.70
C LEU A 151 -4.21 28.26 0.70
N LEU A 152 -5.40 27.70 0.98
CA LEU A 152 -6.63 28.48 1.12
C LEU A 152 -6.61 29.39 2.36
N THR A 153 -5.94 28.94 3.42
CA THR A 153 -5.83 29.68 4.69
C THR A 153 -4.63 30.62 4.74
N ALA A 154 -3.63 30.42 3.87
CA ALA A 154 -2.42 31.22 3.82
C ALA A 154 -2.57 32.41 2.88
N ASP A 155 -2.04 33.57 3.26
CA ASP A 155 -1.98 34.78 2.42
C ASP A 155 -0.70 34.83 1.56
N GLU A 156 -0.12 33.65 1.28
CA GLU A 156 1.16 33.51 0.59
C GLU A 156 1.04 32.57 -0.62
N VAL A 157 1.86 32.81 -1.64
CA VAL A 157 1.88 32.03 -2.88
C VAL A 157 3.09 31.10 -2.90
N LEU A 158 2.88 29.87 -3.37
CA LEU A 158 3.95 28.90 -3.59
C LEU A 158 5.02 29.43 -4.55
N GLY A 159 6.29 29.25 -4.18
CA GLY A 159 7.39 29.59 -5.07
C GLY A 159 7.42 28.69 -6.30
N ASN A 160 7.80 29.25 -7.45
CA ASN A 160 7.95 28.50 -8.71
C ASN A 160 8.95 27.34 -8.57
N ASP A 161 10.01 27.52 -7.77
CA ASP A 161 11.00 26.48 -7.50
C ASP A 161 10.40 25.31 -6.70
N THR A 162 9.50 25.60 -5.75
CA THR A 162 8.78 24.59 -4.97
C THR A 162 7.85 23.77 -5.87
N ILE A 163 7.12 24.43 -6.77
CA ILE A 163 6.27 23.76 -7.76
C ILE A 163 7.11 22.89 -8.70
N ALA A 164 8.25 23.41 -9.17
CA ALA A 164 9.17 22.65 -10.01
C ALA A 164 9.70 21.39 -9.28
N ALA A 165 10.01 21.50 -7.99
CA ALA A 165 10.42 20.36 -7.16
C ALA A 165 9.29 19.32 -7.01
N PHE A 166 8.05 19.74 -6.80
CA PHE A 166 6.91 18.82 -6.74
C PHE A 166 6.75 18.03 -8.05
N LYS A 167 6.87 18.71 -9.18
CA LYS A 167 6.80 18.08 -10.51
C LYS A 167 7.97 17.12 -10.76
N GLU A 168 9.19 17.52 -10.41
CA GLU A 168 10.36 16.65 -10.51
C GLU A 168 10.18 15.38 -9.67
N HIS A 169 9.63 15.52 -8.46
CA HIS A 169 9.32 14.38 -7.60
C HIS A 169 8.29 13.44 -8.21
N LEU A 170 7.18 13.97 -8.72
CA LEU A 170 6.12 13.19 -9.38
C LEU A 170 6.65 12.43 -10.60
N ARG A 171 7.43 13.09 -11.48
CA ARG A 171 8.07 12.44 -12.64
C ARG A 171 9.07 11.37 -12.23
N GLY A 172 9.80 11.63 -11.14
CA GLY A 172 10.67 10.65 -10.51
C GLY A 172 9.90 9.41 -10.07
N LEU A 173 8.81 9.58 -9.33
CA LEU A 173 7.94 8.48 -8.88
C LEU A 173 7.34 7.71 -10.06
N HIS A 174 6.81 8.42 -11.07
CA HIS A 174 6.28 7.83 -12.29
C HIS A 174 7.31 6.90 -12.96
N THR A 175 8.53 7.39 -13.15
CA THR A 175 9.62 6.64 -13.80
C THR A 175 10.03 5.42 -12.97
N HIS A 176 10.16 5.57 -11.65
CA HIS A 176 10.54 4.46 -10.78
C HIS A 176 9.46 3.38 -10.72
N LEU A 177 8.18 3.75 -10.67
CA LEU A 177 7.07 2.80 -10.74
C LEU A 177 7.06 2.05 -12.06
N GLY A 178 7.26 2.73 -13.19
CA GLY A 178 7.33 2.08 -14.51
C GLY A 178 8.53 1.12 -14.66
N ARG A 179 9.66 1.44 -14.03
CA ARG A 179 10.83 0.55 -14.02
C ARG A 179 10.64 -0.66 -13.11
N TYR A 180 10.01 -0.48 -11.94
CA TYR A 180 9.80 -1.54 -10.97
C TYR A 180 8.65 -2.49 -11.39
N PHE A 181 7.63 -1.95 -12.04
CA PHE A 181 6.49 -2.68 -12.58
C PHE A 181 6.43 -2.48 -14.11
N PRO A 182 7.25 -3.21 -14.88
CA PRO A 182 7.24 -3.12 -16.34
C PRO A 182 5.89 -3.59 -16.89
N GLU A 183 5.46 -3.04 -18.03
CA GLU A 183 4.19 -3.42 -18.66
C GLU A 183 4.19 -4.92 -19.01
N LEU A 184 3.01 -5.55 -18.87
CA LEU A 184 2.84 -6.95 -19.25
C LEU A 184 2.80 -7.09 -20.75
N ASP A 185 3.24 -8.25 -21.20
CA ASP A 185 3.08 -8.66 -22.59
C ASP A 185 1.58 -8.74 -22.93
N VAL A 186 1.23 -8.25 -24.12
CA VAL A 186 -0.14 -8.33 -24.68
C VAL A 186 -0.56 -9.79 -24.80
N ASP A 187 0.41 -10.69 -24.95
CA ASP A 187 0.22 -12.13 -25.04
C ASP A 187 -0.33 -12.77 -23.74
N LEU A 188 -0.48 -12.02 -22.65
CA LEU A 188 -1.11 -12.49 -21.40
C LEU A 188 -2.60 -12.14 -21.30
N GLU A 189 -3.16 -11.38 -22.24
CA GLU A 189 -4.56 -10.94 -22.19
C GLU A 189 -5.57 -12.10 -22.25
N TRP A 190 -5.21 -13.23 -22.86
CA TRP A 190 -6.06 -14.45 -22.85
C TRP A 190 -6.29 -14.99 -21.44
N ILE A 191 -5.38 -14.72 -20.49
CA ILE A 191 -5.57 -15.09 -19.08
C ILE A 191 -6.63 -14.21 -18.44
N ARG A 192 -6.64 -12.91 -18.76
CA ARG A 192 -7.61 -11.93 -18.25
C ARG A 192 -8.98 -12.13 -18.87
N ASN A 193 -9.03 -12.49 -20.15
CA ASN A 193 -10.25 -12.80 -20.88
C ASN A 193 -10.04 -14.02 -21.81
N PRO A 194 -10.42 -15.23 -21.37
CA PRO A 194 -10.28 -16.43 -22.18
C PRO A 194 -11.36 -16.59 -23.26
N PHE A 195 -12.32 -15.66 -23.35
CA PHE A 195 -13.43 -15.69 -24.32
C PHE A 195 -13.21 -14.74 -25.49
N GLY A 196 -11.96 -14.63 -25.95
CA GLY A 196 -11.59 -13.78 -27.07
C GLY A 196 -12.04 -14.34 -28.42
N ASP A 197 -12.24 -13.45 -29.39
CA ASP A 197 -12.58 -13.84 -30.76
C ASP A 197 -11.35 -14.46 -31.46
N LYS A 198 -11.57 -15.17 -32.57
CA LYS A 198 -10.53 -15.84 -33.37
C LYS A 198 -9.23 -15.02 -33.55
N PRO A 199 -9.24 -13.73 -33.91
CA PRO A 199 -8.01 -12.94 -34.08
C PRO A 199 -7.19 -12.81 -32.79
N GLN A 200 -7.86 -12.79 -31.63
CA GLN A 200 -7.20 -12.68 -30.32
C GLN A 200 -6.55 -14.02 -29.93
N ILE A 201 -7.20 -15.14 -30.26
CA ILE A 201 -6.65 -16.48 -30.05
C ILE A 201 -5.45 -16.73 -30.97
N GLU A 202 -5.54 -16.32 -32.24
CA GLU A 202 -4.44 -16.45 -33.21
C GLU A 202 -3.19 -15.66 -32.77
N LEU A 203 -3.36 -14.48 -32.17
CA LEU A 203 -2.25 -13.67 -31.66
C LEU A 203 -1.39 -14.44 -30.63
N VAL A 204 -2.04 -15.18 -29.73
CA VAL A 204 -1.38 -15.88 -28.62
C VAL A 204 -1.00 -17.32 -28.96
N SER A 205 -1.51 -17.87 -30.07
CA SER A 205 -1.22 -19.24 -30.54
C SER A 205 0.27 -19.52 -30.75
N SER A 206 1.09 -18.50 -30.99
CA SER A 206 2.54 -18.62 -31.13
C SER A 206 3.28 -18.92 -29.83
N LYS A 207 2.64 -18.66 -28.68
CA LYS A 207 3.20 -18.85 -27.32
C LYS A 207 2.61 -20.06 -26.61
N LEU A 208 1.44 -20.52 -27.04
CA LEU A 208 0.75 -21.69 -26.53
C LEU A 208 1.09 -22.92 -27.37
N SER A 209 1.03 -24.11 -26.77
CA SER A 209 1.03 -25.34 -27.53
C SER A 209 -0.26 -25.50 -28.36
N ALA A 210 -0.25 -26.39 -29.35
CA ALA A 210 -1.46 -26.68 -30.14
C ALA A 210 -2.63 -27.12 -29.23
N ARG A 211 -2.35 -27.94 -28.21
CA ARG A 211 -3.37 -28.41 -27.23
C ARG A 211 -3.93 -27.29 -26.37
N GLU A 212 -3.07 -26.38 -25.93
CA GLU A 212 -3.49 -25.19 -25.17
C GLU A 212 -4.32 -24.24 -26.06
N THR A 213 -3.96 -24.12 -27.33
CA THR A 213 -4.73 -23.32 -28.30
C THR A 213 -6.10 -23.93 -28.56
N ASP A 214 -6.19 -25.24 -28.80
CA ASP A 214 -7.46 -25.94 -28.95
C ASP A 214 -8.33 -25.81 -27.68
N SER A 215 -7.72 -25.99 -26.50
CA SER A 215 -8.40 -25.77 -25.21
C SER A 215 -8.92 -24.35 -25.05
N LEU A 216 -8.18 -23.35 -25.51
CA LEU A 216 -8.60 -21.96 -25.46
C LEU A 216 -9.80 -21.71 -26.40
N VAL A 217 -9.82 -22.35 -27.58
CA VAL A 217 -10.96 -22.30 -28.51
C VAL A 217 -12.20 -22.95 -27.91
N ASP A 218 -12.04 -24.11 -27.27
CA ASP A 218 -13.13 -24.82 -26.59
C ASP A 218 -13.74 -23.95 -25.49
N ILE A 219 -12.89 -23.39 -24.61
CA ILE A 219 -13.33 -22.49 -23.53
C ILE A 219 -14.01 -21.24 -24.11
N ALA A 220 -13.42 -20.61 -25.12
CA ALA A 220 -13.97 -19.39 -25.71
C ALA A 220 -15.36 -19.60 -26.32
N SER A 221 -15.63 -20.82 -26.79
CA SER A 221 -16.89 -21.22 -27.42
C SER A 221 -17.93 -21.75 -26.42
N ASP A 222 -17.56 -21.96 -25.15
CA ASP A 222 -18.46 -22.49 -24.13
C ASP A 222 -19.22 -21.39 -23.39
N GLY A 223 -20.53 -21.33 -23.64
CA GLY A 223 -21.44 -20.38 -22.98
C GLY A 223 -21.62 -20.61 -21.48
N SER A 224 -21.53 -21.86 -21.00
CA SER A 224 -21.64 -22.21 -19.58
C SER A 224 -20.41 -21.75 -18.81
N LEU A 225 -19.21 -21.96 -19.38
CA LEU A 225 -17.97 -21.44 -18.81
C LEU A 225 -17.95 -19.92 -18.80
N LYS A 226 -18.51 -19.27 -19.83
CA LYS A 226 -18.65 -17.80 -19.86
C LYS A 226 -19.55 -17.26 -18.75
N MET A 227 -20.61 -18.00 -18.40
CA MET A 227 -21.46 -17.65 -17.26
C MET A 227 -20.71 -17.86 -15.94
N ALA A 228 -20.05 -19.01 -15.76
CA ALA A 228 -19.25 -19.31 -14.58
C ALA A 228 -18.12 -18.29 -14.34
N PHE A 229 -17.49 -17.80 -15.42
CA PHE A 229 -16.45 -16.76 -15.36
C PHE A 229 -16.96 -15.45 -14.74
N ARG A 230 -18.23 -15.09 -14.95
CA ARG A 230 -18.82 -13.86 -14.39
C ARG A 230 -19.07 -13.95 -12.89
N GLU A 231 -19.20 -15.16 -12.36
CA GLU A 231 -19.52 -15.42 -10.95
C GLU A 231 -18.29 -15.67 -10.09
N LYS A 232 -17.14 -15.95 -10.70
CA LYS A 232 -15.90 -16.34 -10.01
C LYS A 232 -14.83 -15.26 -10.10
N SER A 233 -13.90 -15.27 -9.15
CA SER A 233 -12.66 -14.51 -9.32
C SER A 233 -11.81 -15.11 -10.44
N LEU A 234 -10.88 -14.33 -10.99
CA LEU A 234 -10.03 -14.79 -12.09
C LEU A 234 -9.26 -16.07 -11.73
N THR A 235 -8.65 -16.10 -10.54
CA THR A 235 -7.90 -17.26 -10.06
C THR A 235 -8.81 -18.46 -9.83
N ASP A 236 -9.99 -18.25 -9.24
CA ASP A 236 -10.93 -19.35 -8.97
C ASP A 236 -11.51 -19.94 -10.26
N PHE A 237 -11.70 -19.12 -11.29
CA PHE A 237 -12.10 -19.61 -12.62
C PHE A 237 -11.03 -20.52 -13.22
N TRP A 238 -9.77 -20.11 -13.19
CA TRP A 238 -8.68 -20.95 -13.71
C TRP A 238 -8.48 -22.24 -12.91
N ILE A 239 -8.76 -22.24 -11.60
CA ILE A 239 -8.81 -23.46 -10.78
C ILE A 239 -10.00 -24.34 -11.19
N TYR A 240 -11.16 -23.74 -11.43
CA TYR A 240 -12.38 -24.45 -11.84
C TYR A 240 -12.22 -25.16 -13.19
N ILE A 241 -11.50 -24.55 -14.14
CA ILE A 241 -11.23 -25.10 -15.48
C ILE A 241 -10.20 -26.24 -15.46
N GLN A 242 -9.34 -26.29 -14.44
CA GLN A 242 -8.20 -27.20 -14.38
C GLN A 242 -8.52 -28.70 -14.61
N PRO A 243 -9.65 -29.27 -14.13
CA PRO A 243 -9.98 -30.67 -14.38
C PRO A 243 -10.23 -31.01 -15.85
N GLU A 244 -10.81 -30.07 -16.62
CA GLU A 244 -11.17 -30.27 -18.03
C GLU A 244 -10.07 -29.79 -18.99
N HIS A 245 -9.40 -28.68 -18.65
CA HIS A 245 -8.30 -28.11 -19.46
C HIS A 245 -7.03 -27.89 -18.63
N PRO A 246 -6.34 -28.97 -18.19
CA PRO A 246 -5.26 -28.89 -17.20
C PRO A 246 -4.02 -28.15 -17.69
N GLU A 247 -3.61 -28.35 -18.95
CA GLU A 247 -2.40 -27.73 -19.51
C GLU A 247 -2.53 -26.19 -19.56
N LEU A 248 -3.64 -25.69 -20.12
CA LEU A 248 -3.92 -24.27 -20.25
C LEU A 248 -4.15 -23.59 -18.89
N ALA A 249 -4.94 -24.23 -18.02
CA ALA A 249 -5.18 -23.73 -16.66
C ALA A 249 -3.87 -23.61 -15.87
N GLN A 250 -2.97 -24.59 -16.00
CA GLN A 250 -1.67 -24.54 -15.33
C GLN A 250 -0.81 -23.37 -15.83
N SER A 251 -0.83 -23.07 -17.13
CA SER A 251 -0.14 -21.93 -17.73
C SER A 251 -0.68 -20.59 -17.20
N ALA A 252 -2.01 -20.44 -17.10
CA ALA A 252 -2.62 -19.27 -16.48
C ALA A 252 -2.28 -19.13 -14.98
N LEU A 253 -2.40 -20.21 -14.22
CA LEU A 253 -2.15 -20.21 -12.76
C LEU A 253 -0.68 -19.90 -12.42
N LYS A 254 0.29 -20.34 -13.25
CA LYS A 254 1.71 -19.97 -13.07
C LYS A 254 1.94 -18.46 -13.10
N ILE A 255 1.15 -17.72 -13.88
CA ILE A 255 1.22 -16.26 -13.98
C ILE A 255 0.46 -15.58 -12.83
N LEU A 256 -0.67 -16.15 -12.40
CA LEU A 256 -1.53 -15.58 -11.36
C LEU A 256 -1.00 -15.80 -9.93
N MET A 257 -0.41 -16.97 -9.64
CA MET A 257 -0.02 -17.36 -8.28
C MET A 257 1.08 -16.52 -7.60
N PRO A 258 2.15 -16.04 -8.29
CA PRO A 258 3.29 -15.38 -7.64
C PRO A 258 2.92 -14.14 -6.80
N PHE A 259 1.85 -13.43 -7.17
CA PHE A 259 1.49 -12.12 -6.58
C PHE A 259 0.66 -12.21 -5.30
N SER A 260 0.18 -13.40 -4.93
CA SER A 260 -0.50 -13.64 -3.64
C SER A 260 0.47 -13.78 -2.44
N THR A 261 1.78 -13.85 -2.70
CA THR A 261 2.75 -14.35 -1.71
C THR A 261 3.34 -13.28 -0.79
N THR A 262 3.55 -12.04 -1.23
CA THR A 262 4.09 -10.98 -0.35
C THR A 262 3.12 -10.63 0.77
N TYR A 263 1.82 -10.57 0.47
CA TYR A 263 0.78 -10.38 1.48
C TYR A 263 0.80 -11.50 2.51
N LYS A 264 0.79 -12.77 2.07
CA LYS A 264 0.87 -13.92 2.98
C LYS A 264 2.17 -13.93 3.79
N CYS A 265 3.28 -13.49 3.21
CA CYS A 265 4.54 -13.27 3.93
C CYS A 265 4.42 -12.17 4.98
N GLU A 266 3.85 -11.00 4.66
CA GLU A 266 3.63 -9.89 5.60
C GLU A 266 2.66 -10.28 6.73
N VAL A 267 1.59 -11.02 6.41
CA VAL A 267 0.67 -11.60 7.40
C VAL A 267 1.41 -12.62 8.27
N ALA A 268 2.24 -13.49 7.69
CA ALA A 268 3.06 -14.45 8.42
C ALA A 268 4.06 -13.76 9.35
N PHE A 269 4.74 -12.71 8.89
CA PHE A 269 5.66 -11.92 9.70
C PHE A 269 4.92 -11.18 10.81
N SER A 270 3.76 -10.59 10.52
CA SER A 270 2.92 -9.91 11.52
C SER A 270 2.41 -10.89 12.59
N ALA A 271 1.96 -12.07 12.17
CA ALA A 271 1.55 -13.16 13.06
C ALA A 271 2.74 -13.62 13.92
N LEU A 272 3.91 -13.80 13.32
CA LEU A 272 5.14 -14.17 14.03
C LEU A 272 5.55 -13.13 15.07
N VAL A 273 5.51 -11.83 14.73
CA VAL A 273 5.82 -10.74 15.68
C VAL A 273 4.81 -10.71 16.82
N SER A 274 3.52 -10.89 16.53
CA SER A 274 2.45 -10.96 17.53
C SER A 274 2.63 -12.16 18.48
N LEU A 275 2.98 -13.33 17.93
CA LEU A 275 3.27 -14.53 18.71
C LEU A 275 4.51 -14.33 19.59
N LYS A 276 5.62 -13.80 19.04
CA LYS A 276 6.85 -13.54 19.81
C LYS A 276 6.68 -12.49 20.91
N THR A 277 5.80 -11.51 20.73
CA THR A 277 5.55 -10.45 21.73
C THR A 277 4.61 -10.89 22.85
N LYS A 278 3.55 -11.67 22.55
CA LYS A 278 2.62 -12.20 23.56
C LYS A 278 3.12 -13.49 24.24
N GLN A 279 3.90 -14.32 23.57
CA GLN A 279 4.39 -15.61 24.08
C GLN A 279 5.92 -15.62 24.22
N ARG A 280 6.49 -14.76 25.07
CA ARG A 280 7.95 -14.64 25.27
C ARG A 280 8.70 -15.95 25.65
N ASN A 281 8.05 -17.10 25.80
CA ASN A 281 8.67 -18.36 26.24
C ASN A 281 8.29 -19.62 25.40
N GLN A 282 7.89 -19.51 24.13
CA GLN A 282 7.74 -20.72 23.28
C GLN A 282 8.76 -20.74 22.13
N ILE A 283 9.59 -21.79 22.12
CA ILE A 283 10.70 -22.01 21.16
C ILE A 283 10.17 -22.41 19.77
N ASN A 284 8.95 -22.95 19.66
CA ASN A 284 8.35 -23.40 18.40
C ASN A 284 7.01 -22.72 18.10
N VAL A 285 7.02 -21.78 17.16
CA VAL A 285 5.85 -21.01 16.71
C VAL A 285 5.14 -21.62 15.49
N ALA A 286 5.69 -22.68 14.89
CA ALA A 286 5.20 -23.21 13.61
C ALA A 286 3.73 -23.71 13.66
N PRO A 287 3.26 -24.43 14.69
CA PRO A 287 1.85 -24.84 14.77
C PRO A 287 0.90 -23.65 14.89
N SER A 288 1.26 -22.67 15.72
CA SER A 288 0.49 -21.43 15.91
C SER A 288 0.45 -20.57 14.65
N MET A 289 1.54 -20.54 13.89
CA MET A 289 1.59 -19.88 12.58
C MET A 289 0.70 -20.57 11.56
N ARG A 290 0.68 -21.91 11.50
CA ARG A 290 -0.23 -22.65 10.61
C ARG A 290 -1.69 -22.33 10.88
N LEU A 291 -2.11 -22.29 12.15
CA LEU A 291 -3.47 -21.90 12.53
C LEU A 291 -3.79 -20.44 12.16
N ARG A 292 -2.86 -19.51 12.38
CA ARG A 292 -3.03 -18.08 12.10
C ARG A 292 -3.08 -17.72 10.61
N LEU A 293 -2.45 -18.53 9.77
CA LEU A 293 -2.30 -18.27 8.33
C LEU A 293 -3.22 -19.13 7.48
N SER A 294 -3.93 -20.08 8.09
CA SER A 294 -4.94 -20.86 7.40
C SER A 294 -6.26 -20.10 7.38
N SER A 295 -6.95 -20.18 6.24
CA SER A 295 -8.37 -19.80 6.12
C SER A 295 -9.31 -20.91 6.58
N LEU A 296 -8.79 -22.07 6.98
CA LEU A 296 -9.58 -23.19 7.49
C LEU A 296 -9.98 -22.89 8.93
N GLU A 297 -11.28 -22.89 9.19
CA GLU A 297 -11.79 -22.87 10.56
C GLU A 297 -11.57 -24.25 11.19
N PRO A 298 -10.76 -24.37 12.26
CA PRO A 298 -10.64 -25.63 12.96
C PRO A 298 -11.98 -25.95 13.60
N ASP A 299 -12.44 -27.20 13.47
CA ASP A 299 -13.61 -27.69 14.19
C ASP A 299 -13.26 -27.85 15.68
N ILE A 300 -13.42 -26.74 16.42
CA ILE A 300 -13.10 -26.66 17.85
C ILE A 300 -13.94 -27.65 18.64
N GLN A 301 -15.19 -27.92 18.23
CA GLN A 301 -16.06 -28.86 18.94
C GLN A 301 -15.53 -30.29 18.84
N SER A 302 -15.14 -30.73 17.64
CA SER A 302 -14.51 -32.04 17.43
C SER A 302 -13.17 -32.15 18.17
N VAL A 303 -12.35 -31.09 18.18
CA VAL A 303 -11.08 -31.08 18.92
C VAL A 303 -11.32 -31.17 20.44
N MET A 304 -12.28 -30.43 20.97
CA MET A 304 -12.61 -30.45 22.41
C MET A 304 -13.20 -31.80 22.85
N GLN A 305 -13.97 -32.46 22.00
CA GLN A 305 -14.51 -33.80 22.27
C GLN A 305 -13.41 -34.87 22.34
N ASN A 306 -12.33 -34.70 21.57
CA ASN A 306 -11.20 -35.62 21.53
C ASN A 306 -10.08 -35.30 22.56
N MET A 307 -10.17 -34.18 23.28
CA MET A 307 -9.27 -33.93 24.41
C MET A 307 -9.74 -34.73 25.62
N HIS A 308 -9.12 -35.89 25.86
CA HIS A 308 -9.26 -36.58 27.13
C HIS A 308 -8.84 -35.66 28.28
N GLN A 309 -9.67 -35.59 29.32
CA GLN A 309 -9.43 -34.80 30.53
C GLN A 309 -7.98 -34.91 30.98
N HIS A 310 -7.25 -33.79 30.99
CA HIS A 310 -6.03 -33.71 31.75
C HIS A 310 -6.37 -34.06 33.19
N HIS A 311 -5.72 -35.11 33.71
CA HIS A 311 -5.90 -35.55 35.09
C HIS A 311 -5.74 -34.35 36.02
N SER A 312 -6.81 -34.03 36.75
CA SER A 312 -6.77 -33.15 37.90
C SER A 312 -5.73 -33.70 38.88
N SER A 313 -4.63 -32.99 39.04
CA SER A 313 -3.61 -33.32 40.03
C SER A 313 -4.22 -33.15 41.42
N HIS A 314 -4.33 -34.26 42.16
CA HIS A 314 -4.50 -34.25 43.61
C HIS A 314 -3.16 -34.00 44.30
#